data_AF-A0A524I0G0-F1
#
_entry.id   AF-A0A524I0G0-F1
#
_cell.length_a   1.000
_cell.length_b   1.000
_cell.length_c   1.000
_cell.angle_alpha   90.00
_cell.angle_beta   90.00
_cell.angle_gamma   90.00
#
_symmetry.space_group_name_H-M   'P 1'
#
loop_
_entity.id
_entity.type
_entity.pdbx_description
1 polymer ?
#
loop_
_entity_poly.entity_id
_entity_poly.type
_entity_poly.pdbx_seq_one_letter_code
_entity_poly.pdbx_strand_id
1 'polypeptide(L)'
;MNLGFSSRAITGIIMGWVVAFVGFFALSIANSVVVEGIGGIMGSTFFLAALQLTTIGIILTIVWVLKGIMPRLERPIIRKLVSISIYLDMGLLAIEGLVMVYLAGDVSLTGFGGVSKKYIVLIGALLFALGALSLRQWRLRNVPNVNWLVDTLGSLAATMLMVEGLTVVGIAKTMNLQGTGGILGSTVFNAGAQLFVLGALMFMLWTIIQDPYLAPRVSKYLTSRWSLVLMVILGGIVALEGIVASTIAGEVWIDYIGGAYKITVVIGCAQLFALGLIAPLLWKVREKRLGWKFMPEFVSMVALVVLAFEGVFAMGLAANTYIDGIGEILESTFRLAGIQLLVLSLIGLMAWLVKGSPLLEKWPKKIVTSLPIIVLSIVALEGLAVAVMAVTIWIAEFSGVGERYVLLGGAQMVILSSLALFFWARSEGLSFRFKMTSTVAAAFVLLMLPIALVL
;
A
#
# COMPACT_ATOMS: atom_id res chain seq x y z
N MET A 1 -15.48 -22.36 -27.91
CA MET A 1 -15.28 -20.90 -28.13
C MET A 1 -15.29 -20.26 -26.75
N ASN A 2 -14.14 -20.20 -26.07
CA ASN A 2 -14.07 -19.58 -24.75
C ASN A 2 -14.14 -18.07 -24.93
N LEU A 3 -15.24 -17.43 -24.54
CA LEU A 3 -15.29 -16.00 -24.23
C LEU A 3 -14.46 -15.75 -22.97
N GLY A 4 -13.15 -16.02 -23.07
CA GLY A 4 -12.21 -15.83 -21.98
C GLY A 4 -11.75 -14.39 -21.99
N PHE A 5 -12.44 -13.52 -21.25
CA PHE A 5 -11.92 -12.20 -20.95
C PHE A 5 -10.50 -12.34 -20.37
N SER A 6 -9.52 -11.69 -20.98
CA SER A 6 -8.17 -11.64 -20.41
C SER A 6 -8.22 -10.95 -19.03
N SER A 7 -7.32 -11.32 -18.11
CA SER A 7 -7.25 -10.70 -16.78
C SER A 7 -7.14 -9.17 -16.86
N ARG A 8 -6.37 -8.63 -17.82
CA ARG A 8 -6.28 -7.19 -18.07
C ARG A 8 -7.61 -6.55 -18.50
N ALA A 9 -8.43 -7.27 -19.26
CA ALA A 9 -9.75 -6.77 -19.65
C ALA A 9 -10.70 -6.71 -18.44
N ILE A 10 -10.65 -7.69 -17.54
CA ILE A 10 -11.43 -7.67 -16.29
C ILE A 10 -10.99 -6.51 -15.41
N THR A 11 -9.68 -6.31 -15.21
CA THR A 11 -9.19 -5.19 -14.40
C THR A 11 -9.56 -3.83 -15.02
N GLY A 12 -9.51 -3.72 -16.35
CA GLY A 12 -9.94 -2.52 -17.07
C GLY A 12 -11.43 -2.23 -16.96
N ILE A 13 -12.28 -3.27 -17.00
CA ILE A 13 -13.73 -3.16 -16.76
C ILE A 13 -13.99 -2.66 -15.33
N ILE A 14 -13.33 -3.26 -14.33
CA ILE A 14 -13.47 -2.85 -12.93
C ILE A 14 -13.06 -1.39 -12.75
N MET A 15 -11.95 -0.95 -13.35
CA MET A 15 -11.54 0.46 -13.30
C MET A 15 -12.56 1.39 -13.95
N GLY A 16 -13.10 1.03 -15.11
CA GLY A 16 -14.16 1.80 -15.77
C GLY A 16 -15.40 1.96 -14.86
N TRP A 17 -15.81 0.88 -14.19
CA TRP A 17 -16.91 0.91 -13.22
C TRP A 17 -16.62 1.75 -11.98
N VAL A 18 -15.41 1.71 -11.45
CA VAL A 18 -15.01 2.56 -10.31
C VAL A 18 -15.13 4.04 -10.70
N VAL A 19 -14.63 4.42 -11.88
CA VAL A 19 -14.74 5.80 -12.39
C VAL A 19 -16.20 6.19 -12.61
N ALA A 20 -16.99 5.32 -13.22
CA ALA A 20 -18.42 5.57 -13.45
C ALA A 20 -19.19 5.72 -12.13
N PHE A 21 -18.90 4.88 -11.14
CA PHE A 21 -19.52 4.93 -9.82
C PHE A 21 -19.22 6.25 -9.11
N VAL A 22 -17.96 6.71 -9.15
CA VAL A 22 -17.58 8.03 -8.59
C VAL A 22 -18.34 9.16 -9.29
N GLY A 23 -18.48 9.10 -10.62
CA GLY A 23 -19.28 10.06 -11.38
C GLY A 23 -20.77 10.02 -11.02
N PHE A 24 -21.37 8.83 -10.91
CA PHE A 24 -22.78 8.67 -10.52
C PHE A 24 -23.04 9.18 -9.10
N PHE A 25 -22.11 8.92 -8.18
CA PHE A 25 -22.19 9.46 -6.82
C PHE A 25 -22.09 10.98 -6.82
N ALA A 26 -21.17 11.56 -7.60
CA ALA A 26 -21.07 13.01 -7.73
C ALA A 26 -22.35 13.61 -8.36
N LEU A 27 -22.95 12.95 -9.34
CA LEU A 27 -24.23 13.37 -9.95
C LEU A 27 -25.39 13.32 -8.94
N SER A 28 -25.44 12.31 -8.07
CA SER A 28 -26.54 12.18 -7.10
C SER A 28 -26.56 13.31 -6.06
N ILE A 29 -25.41 13.94 -5.81
CA ILE A 29 -25.27 15.08 -4.90
C ILE A 29 -25.17 16.43 -5.62
N ALA A 30 -25.03 16.45 -6.95
CA ALA A 30 -24.78 17.69 -7.70
C ALA A 30 -25.91 18.73 -7.59
N ASN A 31 -27.16 18.28 -7.48
CA ASN A 31 -28.32 19.17 -7.32
C ASN A 31 -28.42 19.80 -5.92
N SER A 32 -27.66 19.33 -4.93
CA SER A 32 -27.62 19.86 -3.57
C SER A 32 -26.38 20.69 -3.26
N VAL A 33 -25.48 20.89 -4.23
CA VAL A 33 -24.18 21.56 -4.04
C VAL A 33 -24.27 23.01 -4.51
N VAL A 34 -24.35 23.95 -3.57
CA VAL A 34 -24.03 25.38 -3.81
C VAL A 34 -22.66 25.64 -3.20
N VAL A 35 -21.65 25.88 -4.04
CA VAL A 35 -20.27 26.18 -3.63
C VAL A 35 -20.13 27.69 -3.44
N GLU A 36 -20.07 28.15 -2.19
CA GLU A 36 -19.81 29.57 -1.90
C GLU A 36 -18.29 29.78 -1.64
N GLY A 37 -17.60 30.42 -2.59
CA GLY A 37 -16.17 30.75 -2.51
C GLY A 37 -15.63 31.44 -3.77
N ILE A 38 -14.61 32.29 -3.60
CA ILE A 38 -14.09 33.26 -4.60
C ILE A 38 -13.77 32.57 -5.93
N GLY A 39 -14.60 32.84 -6.94
CA GLY A 39 -14.48 32.28 -8.29
C GLY A 39 -15.74 31.60 -8.81
N GLY A 40 -16.77 31.39 -7.97
CA GLY A 40 -18.10 31.00 -8.43
C GLY A 40 -18.12 29.79 -9.35
N ILE A 41 -17.67 28.63 -8.87
CA ILE A 41 -17.93 27.36 -9.55
C ILE A 41 -19.44 27.12 -9.44
N MET A 42 -20.19 27.46 -10.48
CA MET A 42 -21.63 27.21 -10.54
C MET A 42 -21.90 25.70 -10.33
N GLY A 43 -23.03 25.35 -9.71
CA GLY A 43 -23.46 23.95 -9.58
C GLY A 43 -23.54 23.22 -10.94
N SER A 44 -23.72 23.96 -12.03
CA SER A 44 -23.60 23.46 -13.40
C SER A 44 -22.20 22.95 -13.76
N THR A 45 -21.13 23.57 -13.25
CA THR A 45 -19.74 23.12 -13.46
C THR A 45 -19.45 21.83 -12.70
N PHE A 46 -19.94 21.70 -11.46
CA PHE A 46 -19.85 20.46 -10.70
C PHE A 46 -20.66 19.33 -11.36
N PHE A 47 -21.87 19.64 -11.81
CA PHE A 47 -22.71 18.71 -12.57
C PHE A 47 -22.03 18.25 -13.87
N LEU A 48 -21.43 19.16 -14.63
CA LEU A 48 -20.70 18.84 -15.87
C LEU A 48 -19.46 17.98 -15.59
N ALA A 49 -18.70 18.26 -14.54
CA ALA A 49 -17.56 17.45 -14.13
C ALA A 49 -17.99 16.03 -13.70
N ALA A 50 -19.08 15.92 -12.93
CA ALA A 50 -19.66 14.64 -12.53
C ALA A 50 -20.16 13.84 -13.75
N LEU A 51 -20.84 14.50 -14.69
CA LEU A 51 -21.31 13.90 -15.93
C LEU A 51 -20.15 13.44 -16.82
N GLN A 52 -19.08 14.23 -16.89
CA GLN A 52 -17.87 13.88 -17.61
C GLN A 52 -17.19 12.64 -17.00
N LEU A 53 -17.04 12.57 -15.68
CA LEU A 53 -16.51 11.38 -14.98
C LEU A 53 -17.34 10.13 -15.26
N THR A 54 -18.67 10.23 -15.17
CA THR A 54 -19.59 9.13 -15.51
C THR A 54 -19.42 8.68 -16.95
N THR A 55 -19.35 9.63 -17.88
CA THR A 55 -19.21 9.37 -19.31
C THR A 55 -17.87 8.69 -19.61
N ILE A 56 -16.77 9.17 -19.05
CA ILE A 56 -15.44 8.55 -19.17
C ILE A 56 -15.47 7.12 -18.63
N GLY A 57 -16.03 6.88 -17.44
CA GLY A 57 -16.11 5.55 -16.85
C GLY A 57 -16.91 4.55 -17.70
N ILE A 58 -18.03 5.00 -18.25
CA ILE A 58 -18.86 4.19 -19.16
C ILE A 58 -18.10 3.88 -20.46
N ILE A 59 -17.49 4.89 -21.09
CA ILE A 59 -16.71 4.71 -22.33
C ILE A 59 -15.56 3.73 -22.09
N LEU A 60 -14.83 3.87 -20.99
CA LEU A 60 -13.75 2.95 -20.62
C LEU A 60 -14.25 1.51 -20.49
N THR A 61 -15.36 1.32 -19.80
CA THR A 61 -16.00 0.01 -19.62
C THR A 61 -16.38 -0.60 -20.96
N ILE A 62 -17.09 0.16 -21.81
CA ILE A 62 -17.52 -0.26 -23.15
C ILE A 62 -16.32 -0.68 -23.99
N VAL A 63 -15.24 0.12 -24.00
CA VAL A 63 -14.09 -0.21 -24.86
C VAL A 63 -13.35 -1.46 -24.37
N TRP A 64 -13.25 -1.69 -23.06
CA TRP A 64 -12.69 -2.95 -22.56
C TRP A 64 -13.56 -4.16 -22.87
N VAL A 65 -14.89 -4.00 -22.79
CA VAL A 65 -15.86 -5.03 -23.20
C VAL A 65 -15.75 -5.33 -24.69
N LEU A 66 -15.74 -4.30 -25.54
CA LEU A 66 -15.57 -4.43 -26.98
C LEU A 66 -14.23 -5.09 -27.33
N LYS A 67 -13.16 -4.78 -26.60
CA LYS A 67 -11.88 -5.46 -26.79
C LYS A 67 -11.95 -6.96 -26.46
N GLY A 68 -12.71 -7.33 -25.42
CA GLY A 68 -12.90 -8.73 -25.05
C GLY A 68 -13.74 -9.51 -26.06
N ILE A 69 -14.78 -8.89 -26.62
CA ILE A 69 -15.70 -9.51 -27.57
C ILE A 69 -15.14 -9.52 -29.00
N MET A 70 -14.45 -8.44 -29.39
CA MET A 70 -13.92 -8.23 -30.75
C MET A 70 -12.40 -8.01 -30.72
N PRO A 71 -11.60 -9.06 -30.46
CA PRO A 71 -10.14 -8.95 -30.37
C PRO A 71 -9.47 -8.52 -31.68
N ARG A 72 -10.18 -8.64 -32.82
CA ARG A 72 -9.75 -8.23 -34.16
C ARG A 72 -10.73 -7.22 -34.75
N LEU A 73 -10.72 -5.97 -34.28
CA LEU A 73 -11.33 -4.89 -35.07
C LEU A 73 -10.53 -4.75 -36.37
N GLU A 74 -11.14 -5.11 -37.50
CA GLU A 74 -10.49 -5.19 -38.83
C GLU A 74 -10.12 -3.82 -39.42
N ARG A 75 -10.65 -2.71 -38.88
CA ARG A 75 -10.39 -1.36 -39.39
C ARG A 75 -9.29 -0.65 -38.56
N PRO A 76 -8.07 -0.46 -39.12
CA PRO A 76 -6.93 0.12 -38.38
C PRO A 76 -7.16 1.57 -37.95
N ILE A 77 -7.97 2.33 -38.71
CA ILE A 77 -8.28 3.75 -38.43
C ILE A 77 -9.15 3.89 -37.18
N ILE A 78 -10.23 3.11 -37.08
CA ILE A 78 -11.14 3.12 -35.92
C ILE A 78 -10.37 2.71 -34.65
N ARG A 79 -9.52 1.69 -34.76
CA ARG A 79 -8.67 1.25 -33.65
C ARG A 79 -7.70 2.34 -33.18
N LYS A 80 -7.14 3.13 -34.10
CA LYS A 80 -6.22 4.21 -33.79
C LYS A 80 -6.95 5.38 -33.13
N LEU A 81 -8.11 5.78 -33.65
CA LEU A 81 -8.95 6.85 -33.09
C LEU A 81 -9.45 6.51 -31.69
N VAL A 82 -10.01 5.30 -31.48
CA VAL A 82 -10.45 4.84 -30.15
C VAL A 82 -9.28 4.79 -29.17
N SER A 83 -8.10 4.36 -29.62
CA SER A 83 -6.91 4.34 -28.76
C SER A 83 -6.43 5.74 -28.38
N ILE A 84 -6.51 6.71 -29.29
CA ILE A 84 -6.13 8.11 -29.02
C ILE A 84 -7.13 8.74 -28.05
N SER A 85 -8.43 8.56 -28.28
CA SER A 85 -9.49 9.03 -27.38
C SER A 85 -9.23 8.53 -25.96
N ILE A 86 -8.99 7.24 -25.78
CA ILE A 86 -8.74 6.67 -24.45
C ILE A 86 -7.49 7.25 -23.79
N TYR A 87 -6.42 7.46 -24.54
CA TYR A 87 -5.24 8.11 -23.97
C TYR A 87 -5.52 9.56 -23.55
N LEU A 88 -6.33 10.28 -24.32
CA LEU A 88 -6.75 11.63 -23.99
C LEU A 88 -7.67 11.63 -22.76
N ASP A 89 -8.69 10.79 -22.73
CA ASP A 89 -9.68 10.71 -21.64
C ASP A 89 -9.00 10.34 -20.31
N MET A 90 -8.14 9.32 -20.31
CA MET A 90 -7.41 8.90 -19.11
C MET A 90 -6.32 9.92 -18.71
N GLY A 91 -5.69 10.58 -19.69
CA GLY A 91 -4.71 11.64 -19.45
C GLY A 91 -5.35 12.89 -18.86
N LEU A 92 -6.52 13.25 -19.36
CA LEU A 92 -7.32 14.37 -18.87
C LEU A 92 -7.81 14.10 -17.45
N LEU A 93 -8.28 12.88 -17.15
CA LEU A 93 -8.59 12.45 -15.79
C LEU A 93 -7.40 12.62 -14.82
N ALA A 94 -6.19 12.26 -15.28
CA ALA A 94 -4.99 12.43 -14.48
C ALA A 94 -4.65 13.92 -14.23
N ILE A 95 -4.75 14.75 -15.27
CA ILE A 95 -4.52 16.20 -15.19
C ILE A 95 -5.55 16.86 -14.27
N GLU A 96 -6.82 16.51 -14.40
CA GLU A 96 -7.89 17.02 -13.52
C GLU A 96 -7.62 16.68 -12.06
N GLY A 97 -7.19 15.45 -11.77
CA GLY A 97 -6.77 15.06 -10.42
C GLY A 97 -5.64 15.93 -9.86
N LEU A 98 -4.61 16.21 -10.67
CA LEU A 98 -3.52 17.13 -10.27
C LEU A 98 -4.01 18.56 -10.05
N VAL A 99 -4.84 19.08 -10.96
CA VAL A 99 -5.41 20.42 -10.85
C VAL A 99 -6.22 20.55 -9.57
N MET A 100 -7.02 19.55 -9.22
CA MET A 100 -7.76 19.54 -7.95
C MET A 100 -6.82 19.58 -6.74
N VAL A 101 -5.72 18.80 -6.75
CA VAL A 101 -4.75 18.82 -5.64
C VAL A 101 -4.10 20.20 -5.44
N TYR A 102 -3.71 20.87 -6.53
CA TYR A 102 -2.99 22.15 -6.46
C TYR A 102 -3.90 23.37 -6.28
N LEU A 103 -5.12 23.33 -6.82
CA LEU A 103 -6.06 24.45 -6.78
C LEU A 103 -7.16 24.30 -5.73
N ALA A 104 -7.19 23.21 -4.95
CA ALA A 104 -8.20 23.02 -3.90
C ALA A 104 -8.17 24.17 -2.88
N GLY A 105 -9.34 24.80 -2.72
CA GLY A 105 -9.70 25.63 -1.57
C GLY A 105 -10.76 24.93 -0.72
N ASP A 106 -11.15 25.53 0.40
CA ASP A 106 -12.30 25.06 1.18
C ASP A 106 -13.60 25.32 0.44
N VAL A 107 -14.51 24.35 0.46
CA VAL A 107 -15.81 24.42 -0.21
C VAL A 107 -16.91 24.26 0.82
N SER A 108 -17.79 25.25 0.95
CA SER A 108 -19.03 25.09 1.72
C SER A 108 -20.09 24.42 0.85
N LEU A 109 -20.81 23.45 1.41
CA LEU A 109 -22.00 22.85 0.79
C LEU A 109 -23.24 23.23 1.61
N THR A 110 -24.15 23.99 1.02
CA THR A 110 -25.46 24.27 1.61
C THR A 110 -26.21 22.97 1.90
N GLY A 111 -26.54 22.70 3.17
CA GLY A 111 -27.28 21.51 3.61
C GLY A 111 -26.44 20.31 4.05
N PHE A 112 -25.12 20.29 3.75
CA PHE A 112 -24.19 19.22 4.16
C PHE A 112 -23.02 19.69 5.04
N GLY A 113 -22.86 21.00 5.22
CA GLY A 113 -21.75 21.59 5.97
C GLY A 113 -20.53 21.89 5.09
N GLY A 114 -19.41 22.28 5.69
CA GLY A 114 -18.16 22.55 4.97
C GLY A 114 -17.42 21.28 4.57
N VAL A 115 -17.04 21.16 3.31
CA VAL A 115 -16.06 20.16 2.84
C VAL A 115 -14.68 20.80 2.91
N SER A 116 -13.93 20.35 3.91
CA SER A 116 -12.54 20.77 4.12
C SER A 116 -11.66 20.40 2.93
N LYS A 117 -10.73 21.31 2.58
CA LYS A 117 -9.71 21.15 1.54
C LYS A 117 -9.05 19.78 1.50
N LYS A 118 -8.75 19.15 2.65
CA LYS A 118 -8.11 17.82 2.72
C LYS A 118 -8.86 16.72 1.94
N TYR A 119 -10.19 16.75 1.95
CA TYR A 119 -11.02 15.75 1.27
C TYR A 119 -11.02 15.97 -0.24
N ILE A 120 -11.04 17.23 -0.68
CA ILE A 120 -10.95 17.60 -2.10
C ILE A 120 -9.58 17.22 -2.66
N VAL A 121 -8.52 17.51 -1.92
CA VAL A 121 -7.15 17.11 -2.24
C VAL A 121 -7.03 15.58 -2.34
N LEU A 122 -7.58 14.83 -1.38
CA LEU A 122 -7.56 13.37 -1.41
C LEU A 122 -8.32 12.81 -2.63
N ILE A 123 -9.50 13.34 -2.94
CA ILE A 123 -10.27 12.96 -4.12
C ILE A 123 -9.47 13.25 -5.40
N GLY A 124 -8.85 14.43 -5.50
CA GLY A 124 -7.98 14.79 -6.63
C GLY A 124 -6.81 13.82 -6.80
N ALA A 125 -6.14 13.48 -5.70
CA ALA A 125 -5.03 12.51 -5.71
C ALA A 125 -5.50 11.11 -6.15
N LEU A 126 -6.68 10.66 -5.70
CA LEU A 126 -7.29 9.40 -6.12
C LEU A 126 -7.70 9.41 -7.61
N LEU A 127 -8.23 10.52 -8.12
CA LEU A 127 -8.54 10.68 -9.55
C LEU A 127 -7.27 10.60 -10.41
N PHE A 128 -6.19 11.25 -9.96
CA PHE A 128 -4.88 11.12 -10.60
C PHE A 128 -4.40 9.67 -10.65
N ALA A 129 -4.51 8.95 -9.52
CA ALA A 129 -4.15 7.54 -9.43
C ALA A 129 -4.94 6.64 -10.39
N LEU A 130 -6.25 6.85 -10.49
CA LEU A 130 -7.12 6.14 -11.43
C LEU A 130 -6.72 6.45 -12.88
N GLY A 131 -6.42 7.70 -13.21
CA GLY A 131 -5.89 8.11 -14.51
C GLY A 131 -4.56 7.42 -14.84
N ALA A 132 -3.60 7.42 -13.91
CA ALA A 132 -2.30 6.78 -14.10
C ALA A 132 -2.42 5.25 -14.31
N LEU A 133 -3.18 4.57 -13.45
CA LEU A 133 -3.40 3.13 -13.54
C LEU A 133 -4.12 2.73 -14.83
N SER A 134 -5.14 3.49 -15.21
CA SER A 134 -5.90 3.24 -16.44
C SER A 134 -5.03 3.45 -17.69
N LEU A 135 -4.23 4.51 -17.74
CA LEU A 135 -3.23 4.74 -18.80
C LEU A 135 -2.26 3.56 -18.93
N ARG A 136 -1.72 3.09 -17.81
CA ARG A 136 -0.84 1.92 -17.76
C ARG A 136 -1.53 0.67 -18.30
N GLN A 137 -2.75 0.38 -17.85
CA GLN A 137 -3.49 -0.79 -18.31
C GLN A 137 -3.78 -0.74 -19.81
N TRP A 138 -4.16 0.43 -20.32
CA TRP A 138 -4.40 0.61 -21.74
C TRP A 138 -3.10 0.50 -22.55
N ARG A 139 -1.98 0.99 -22.04
CA ARG A 139 -0.66 0.83 -22.66
C ARG A 139 -0.24 -0.63 -22.75
N LEU A 140 -0.41 -1.39 -21.68
CA LEU A 140 -0.03 -2.80 -21.58
C LEU A 140 -1.12 -3.76 -22.06
N ARG A 141 -2.17 -3.24 -22.71
CA ARG A 141 -3.39 -4.00 -23.04
C ARG A 141 -3.16 -5.28 -23.83
N ASN A 142 -2.10 -5.36 -24.63
CA ASN A 142 -1.79 -6.51 -25.49
C ASN A 142 -0.68 -7.42 -24.91
N VAL A 143 -0.16 -7.09 -23.73
CA VAL A 143 0.91 -7.85 -23.07
C VAL A 143 0.26 -8.88 -22.13
N PRO A 144 0.55 -10.18 -22.26
CA PRO A 144 0.00 -11.18 -21.36
C PRO A 144 0.53 -10.97 -19.93
N ASN A 145 -0.36 -11.09 -18.95
CA ASN A 145 0.02 -11.06 -17.52
C ASN A 145 0.48 -12.44 -17.07
N VAL A 146 1.75 -12.56 -16.67
CA VAL A 146 2.29 -13.79 -16.06
C VAL A 146 1.67 -14.02 -14.68
N ASN A 147 1.54 -12.94 -13.89
CA ASN A 147 0.87 -12.94 -12.61
C ASN A 147 0.06 -11.65 -12.46
N TRP A 148 -1.25 -11.72 -12.76
CA TRP A 148 -2.11 -10.55 -12.77
C TRP A 148 -2.30 -9.95 -11.37
N LEU A 149 -2.30 -10.78 -10.31
CA LEU A 149 -2.46 -10.34 -8.93
C LEU A 149 -1.27 -9.48 -8.51
N VAL A 150 -0.05 -9.99 -8.72
CA VAL A 150 1.19 -9.29 -8.38
C VAL A 150 1.36 -8.02 -9.19
N ASP A 151 1.03 -8.06 -10.49
CA ASP A 151 1.08 -6.87 -11.35
C ASP A 151 0.13 -5.76 -10.88
N THR A 152 -1.09 -6.15 -10.50
CA THR A 152 -2.12 -5.21 -10.04
C THR A 152 -1.76 -4.64 -8.68
N LEU A 153 -1.42 -5.49 -7.71
CA LEU A 153 -1.06 -5.05 -6.36
C LEU A 153 0.23 -4.22 -6.34
N GLY A 154 1.22 -4.57 -7.16
CA GLY A 154 2.49 -3.86 -7.22
C GLY A 154 2.33 -2.46 -7.83
N SER A 155 1.56 -2.35 -8.92
CA SER A 155 1.26 -1.04 -9.51
C SER A 155 0.32 -0.21 -8.63
N LEU A 156 -0.64 -0.83 -7.94
CA LEU A 156 -1.51 -0.16 -6.98
C LEU A 156 -0.71 0.40 -5.80
N ALA A 157 0.19 -0.39 -5.19
CA ALA A 157 1.02 0.06 -4.08
C ALA A 157 1.89 1.27 -4.46
N ALA A 158 2.54 1.22 -5.64
CA ALA A 158 3.31 2.36 -6.14
C ALA A 158 2.43 3.60 -6.40
N THR A 159 1.20 3.39 -6.88
CA THR A 159 0.25 4.49 -7.11
C THR A 159 -0.26 5.07 -5.79
N MET A 160 -0.47 4.26 -4.75
CA MET A 160 -0.87 4.75 -3.42
C MET A 160 0.19 5.65 -2.79
N LEU A 161 1.49 5.36 -3.00
CA LEU A 161 2.56 6.29 -2.61
C LEU A 161 2.46 7.64 -3.35
N MET A 162 2.06 7.63 -4.62
CA MET A 162 1.80 8.86 -5.37
C MET A 162 0.60 9.61 -4.80
N VAL A 163 -0.47 8.90 -4.42
CA VAL A 163 -1.68 9.50 -3.80
C VAL A 163 -1.31 10.16 -2.47
N GLU A 164 -0.58 9.47 -1.62
CA GLU A 164 -0.14 9.99 -0.32
C GLU A 164 0.76 11.21 -0.50
N GLY A 165 1.73 11.14 -1.41
CA GLY A 165 2.60 12.27 -1.74
C GLY A 165 1.83 13.49 -2.24
N LEU A 166 0.89 13.31 -3.17
CA LEU A 166 0.02 14.39 -3.66
C LEU A 166 -0.88 14.95 -2.56
N THR A 167 -1.40 14.08 -1.69
CA THR A 167 -2.27 14.51 -0.60
C THR A 167 -1.51 15.41 0.36
N VAL A 168 -0.29 15.02 0.74
CA VAL A 168 0.61 15.81 1.58
C VAL A 168 0.95 17.15 0.92
N VAL A 169 1.28 17.14 -0.38
CA VAL A 169 1.54 18.37 -1.16
C VAL A 169 0.36 19.35 -1.11
N GLY A 170 -0.86 18.86 -1.31
CA GLY A 170 -2.06 19.71 -1.32
C GLY A 170 -2.41 20.32 0.04
N ILE A 171 -2.12 19.61 1.15
CA ILE A 171 -2.41 20.08 2.51
C ILE A 171 -1.22 20.78 3.20
N ALA A 172 -0.03 20.79 2.60
CA ALA A 172 1.20 21.27 3.24
C ALA A 172 1.13 22.72 3.74
N LYS A 173 0.38 23.59 3.05
CA LYS A 173 0.22 25.01 3.45
C LYS A 173 -0.76 25.23 4.61
N THR A 174 -1.53 24.21 4.99
CA THR A 174 -2.57 24.27 6.02
C THR A 174 -2.25 23.38 7.23
N MET A 175 -1.08 22.74 7.26
CA MET A 175 -0.66 21.80 8.30
C MET A 175 0.23 22.49 9.33
N ASN A 176 -0.17 22.45 10.61
CA ASN A 176 0.61 22.92 11.75
C ASN A 176 0.93 21.72 12.68
N LEU A 177 2.21 21.36 12.76
CA LEU A 177 2.71 20.32 13.66
C LEU A 177 2.99 20.92 15.04
N GLN A 178 2.21 20.54 16.06
CA GLN A 178 2.50 20.93 17.44
C GLN A 178 3.70 20.13 17.99
N GLY A 179 4.54 20.76 18.83
CA GLY A 179 5.65 20.09 19.53
C GLY A 179 7.01 20.06 18.81
N THR A 180 7.13 20.57 17.58
CA THR A 180 8.41 20.56 16.81
C THR A 180 9.00 21.94 16.51
N GLY A 181 8.53 23.00 17.18
CA GLY A 181 9.03 24.37 16.94
C GLY A 181 8.61 24.97 15.59
N GLY A 182 7.57 24.40 14.96
CA GLY A 182 7.03 24.86 13.68
C GLY A 182 7.81 24.29 12.50
N ILE A 183 7.43 23.08 12.04
CA ILE A 183 7.90 22.60 10.74
C ILE A 183 7.31 23.50 9.66
N LEU A 184 8.18 24.18 8.90
CA LEU A 184 7.78 25.02 7.78
C LEU A 184 6.95 24.21 6.78
N GLY A 185 5.83 24.79 6.30
CA GLY A 185 4.98 24.15 5.28
C GLY A 185 5.76 23.77 4.00
N SER A 186 6.90 24.43 3.72
CA SER A 186 7.81 24.05 2.63
C SER A 186 8.47 22.69 2.84
N THR A 187 8.76 22.30 4.09
CA THR A 187 9.35 21.00 4.43
C THR A 187 8.33 19.88 4.23
N VAL A 188 7.09 20.10 4.68
CA VAL A 188 5.97 19.17 4.45
C VAL A 188 5.70 19.02 2.95
N PHE A 189 5.70 20.12 2.21
CA PHE A 189 5.55 20.10 0.75
C PHE A 189 6.64 19.28 0.07
N ASN A 190 7.91 19.50 0.43
CA ASN A 190 9.04 18.79 -0.15
C ASN A 190 9.00 17.29 0.18
N ALA A 191 8.61 16.91 1.40
CA ALA A 191 8.42 15.51 1.79
C ALA A 191 7.30 14.85 0.97
N GLY A 192 6.16 15.52 0.79
CA GLY A 192 5.08 15.03 -0.07
C GLY A 192 5.51 14.89 -1.54
N ALA A 193 6.25 15.87 -2.07
CA ALA A 193 6.78 15.81 -3.43
C ALA A 193 7.80 14.67 -3.61
N GLN A 194 8.66 14.42 -2.61
CA GLN A 194 9.59 13.31 -2.60
C GLN A 194 8.86 11.97 -2.63
N LEU A 195 7.84 11.77 -1.77
CA LEU A 195 7.00 10.56 -1.77
C LEU A 195 6.33 10.35 -3.13
N PHE A 196 5.81 11.42 -3.74
CA PHE A 196 5.24 11.36 -5.08
C PHE A 196 6.25 10.91 -6.12
N VAL A 197 7.47 11.49 -6.12
CA VAL A 197 8.54 11.13 -7.06
C VAL A 197 8.99 9.68 -6.87
N LEU A 198 9.16 9.22 -5.64
CA LEU A 198 9.53 7.82 -5.34
C LEU A 198 8.44 6.85 -5.82
N GLY A 199 7.17 7.13 -5.52
CA GLY A 199 6.03 6.37 -6.04
C GLY A 199 5.97 6.35 -7.56
N ALA A 200 6.18 7.50 -8.21
CA ALA A 200 6.20 7.63 -9.67
C ALA A 200 7.35 6.84 -10.31
N LEU A 201 8.56 6.85 -9.73
CA LEU A 201 9.70 6.05 -10.19
C LEU A 201 9.39 4.55 -10.10
N MET A 202 8.81 4.09 -8.99
CA MET A 202 8.39 2.70 -8.82
C MET A 202 7.29 2.32 -9.82
N PHE A 203 6.29 3.19 -10.00
CA PHE A 203 5.22 2.99 -10.98
C PHE A 203 5.74 2.92 -12.43
N MET A 204 6.73 3.76 -12.76
CA MET A 204 7.38 3.74 -14.07
C MET A 204 8.12 2.43 -14.31
N LEU A 205 8.82 1.87 -13.32
CA LEU A 205 9.45 0.56 -13.47
C LEU A 205 8.41 -0.55 -13.73
N TRP A 206 7.29 -0.53 -12.98
CA TRP A 206 6.14 -1.41 -13.22
C TRP A 206 5.52 -1.27 -14.61
N THR A 207 5.77 -0.17 -15.31
CA THR A 207 5.20 0.11 -16.63
C THR A 207 6.21 -0.14 -17.76
N ILE A 208 7.39 0.47 -17.69
CA ILE A 208 8.40 0.50 -18.75
C ILE A 208 8.96 -0.89 -19.06
N ILE A 209 9.18 -1.72 -18.03
CA ILE A 209 9.80 -3.05 -18.20
C ILE A 209 8.83 -4.03 -18.87
N GLN A 210 7.52 -3.78 -18.80
CA GLN A 210 6.50 -4.58 -19.49
C GLN A 210 6.08 -3.98 -20.84
N ASP A 211 6.46 -2.74 -21.13
CA ASP A 211 6.03 -2.03 -22.34
C ASP A 211 6.70 -2.63 -23.59
N PRO A 212 5.94 -3.08 -24.61
CA PRO A 212 6.50 -3.71 -25.80
C PRO A 212 7.44 -2.80 -26.61
N TYR A 213 7.29 -1.47 -26.51
CA TYR A 213 8.12 -0.51 -27.23
C TYR A 213 9.36 -0.09 -26.45
N LEU A 214 9.23 0.07 -25.13
CA LEU A 214 10.31 0.58 -24.28
C LEU A 214 11.16 -0.56 -23.70
N ALA A 215 10.56 -1.71 -23.36
CA ALA A 215 11.28 -2.82 -22.74
C ALA A 215 12.48 -3.29 -23.57
N PRO A 216 12.42 -3.45 -24.92
CA PRO A 216 13.59 -3.87 -25.71
C PRO A 216 14.73 -2.85 -25.71
N ARG A 217 14.43 -1.56 -25.52
CA ARG A 217 15.43 -0.48 -25.50
C ARG A 217 16.07 -0.36 -24.11
N VAL A 218 15.26 -0.54 -23.08
CA VAL A 218 15.62 -0.34 -21.68
C VAL A 218 16.24 -1.62 -21.06
N SER A 219 15.95 -2.80 -21.62
CA SER A 219 16.49 -4.09 -21.16
C SER A 219 18.03 -4.18 -21.18
N LYS A 220 18.69 -3.37 -22.03
CA LYS A 220 20.16 -3.25 -22.07
C LYS A 220 20.73 -2.67 -20.77
N TYR A 221 19.98 -1.80 -20.09
CA TYR A 221 20.41 -1.08 -18.89
C TYR A 221 19.73 -1.61 -17.61
N LEU A 222 18.46 -2.00 -17.70
CA LEU A 222 17.64 -2.51 -16.60
C LEU A 222 17.33 -3.98 -16.79
N THR A 223 18.24 -4.84 -16.35
CA THR A 223 17.95 -6.28 -16.25
C THR A 223 16.97 -6.56 -15.11
N SER A 224 16.32 -7.73 -15.11
CA SER A 224 15.39 -8.15 -14.03
C SER A 224 16.02 -8.00 -12.64
N ARG A 225 17.33 -8.29 -12.50
CA ARG A 225 18.07 -8.14 -11.25
C ARG A 225 18.32 -6.67 -10.87
N TRP A 226 18.83 -5.85 -11.79
CA TRP A 226 19.08 -4.43 -11.51
C TRP A 226 17.79 -3.69 -11.18
N SER A 227 16.69 -4.03 -11.84
CA SER A 227 15.38 -3.47 -11.52
C SER A 227 14.86 -3.90 -10.14
N LEU A 228 15.16 -5.12 -9.68
CA LEU A 228 14.86 -5.54 -8.31
C LEU A 228 15.67 -4.74 -7.29
N VAL A 229 16.99 -4.58 -7.52
CA VAL A 229 17.85 -3.77 -6.64
C VAL A 229 17.33 -2.34 -6.56
N LEU A 230 16.99 -1.74 -7.69
CA LEU A 230 16.49 -0.38 -7.73
C LEU A 230 15.11 -0.25 -7.05
N MET A 231 14.21 -1.21 -7.23
CA MET A 231 12.94 -1.26 -6.48
C MET A 231 13.17 -1.37 -4.97
N VAL A 232 14.12 -2.21 -4.54
CA VAL A 232 14.45 -2.37 -3.11
C VAL A 232 15.05 -1.09 -2.53
N ILE A 233 15.88 -0.36 -3.30
CA ILE A 233 16.41 0.94 -2.88
C ILE A 233 15.28 1.96 -2.75
N LEU A 234 14.45 2.12 -3.78
CA LEU A 234 13.34 3.09 -3.77
C LEU A 234 12.34 2.79 -2.63
N GLY A 235 11.90 1.54 -2.52
CA GLY A 235 10.99 1.12 -1.47
C GLY A 235 11.62 1.14 -0.08
N GLY A 236 12.92 0.85 0.02
CA GLY A 236 13.69 0.92 1.26
C GLY A 236 13.84 2.35 1.79
N ILE A 237 13.98 3.34 0.91
CA ILE A 237 13.98 4.76 1.28
C ILE A 237 12.62 5.13 1.89
N VAL A 238 11.51 4.79 1.21
CA VAL A 238 10.15 5.05 1.72
C VAL A 238 9.91 4.33 3.05
N ALA A 239 10.37 3.08 3.18
CA ALA A 239 10.25 2.32 4.41
C ALA A 239 11.03 2.97 5.57
N LEU A 240 12.25 3.42 5.31
CA LEU A 240 13.08 4.11 6.30
C LEU A 240 12.43 5.45 6.71
N GLU A 241 11.88 6.20 5.76
CA GLU A 241 11.11 7.41 6.05
C GLU A 241 9.89 7.11 6.93
N GLY A 242 9.15 6.02 6.66
CA GLY A 242 8.03 5.59 7.51
C GLY A 242 8.45 5.25 8.95
N ILE A 243 9.58 4.56 9.12
CA ILE A 243 10.16 4.27 10.45
C ILE A 243 10.53 5.58 11.15
N VAL A 244 11.28 6.46 10.50
CA VAL A 244 11.71 7.73 11.10
C VAL A 244 10.50 8.59 11.46
N ALA A 245 9.54 8.76 10.54
CA ALA A 245 8.32 9.51 10.76
C ALA A 245 7.50 8.96 11.94
N SER A 246 7.41 7.62 12.09
CA SER A 246 6.70 7.01 13.22
C SER A 246 7.34 7.29 14.59
N THR A 247 8.66 7.51 14.65
CA THR A 247 9.36 7.81 15.91
C THR A 247 9.23 9.25 16.36
N ILE A 248 8.94 10.16 15.42
CA ILE A 248 8.73 11.59 15.68
C ILE A 248 7.25 11.99 15.57
N ALA A 249 6.36 11.02 15.36
CA ALA A 249 4.94 11.27 15.19
C ALA A 249 4.33 11.85 16.48
N GLY A 250 3.77 13.05 16.37
CA GLY A 250 2.96 13.71 17.39
C GLY A 250 1.57 14.03 16.86
N GLU A 251 0.77 14.73 17.65
CA GLU A 251 -0.51 15.25 17.17
C GLU A 251 -0.31 16.26 16.03
N VAL A 252 -1.10 16.08 14.96
CA VAL A 252 -1.06 16.96 13.80
C VAL A 252 -2.31 17.82 13.81
N TRP A 253 -2.15 19.13 13.87
CA TRP A 253 -3.27 20.06 13.73
C TRP A 253 -3.33 20.58 12.30
N ILE A 254 -4.49 20.45 11.67
CA ILE A 254 -4.76 21.08 10.38
C ILE A 254 -5.70 22.23 10.68
N ASP A 255 -5.28 23.44 10.31
CA ASP A 255 -6.05 24.65 10.57
C ASP A 255 -7.47 24.49 10.00
N TYR A 256 -8.48 24.99 10.73
CA TYR A 256 -9.92 24.97 10.37
C TYR A 256 -10.66 23.61 10.43
N ILE A 257 -10.02 22.53 10.87
CA ILE A 257 -10.57 21.16 10.75
C ILE A 257 -10.56 20.36 12.06
N GLY A 258 -9.66 20.69 12.98
CA GLY A 258 -9.38 19.89 14.18
C GLY A 258 -8.18 18.96 13.99
N GLY A 259 -7.64 18.46 15.10
CA GLY A 259 -6.42 17.65 15.14
C GLY A 259 -6.63 16.21 14.67
N ALA A 260 -5.62 15.66 14.01
CA ALA A 260 -5.44 14.22 13.91
C ALA A 260 -4.68 13.75 15.16
N TYR A 261 -5.34 12.89 15.94
CA TYR A 261 -4.73 12.22 17.08
C TYR A 261 -3.47 11.47 16.64
N LYS A 262 -2.47 11.42 17.52
CA LYS A 262 -1.18 10.77 17.29
C LYS A 262 -1.31 9.36 16.69
N ILE A 263 -2.29 8.57 17.14
CA ILE A 263 -2.51 7.21 16.62
C ILE A 263 -2.82 7.17 15.11
N THR A 264 -3.62 8.11 14.60
CA THR A 264 -3.95 8.18 13.16
C THR A 264 -2.70 8.51 12.34
N VAL A 265 -1.84 9.37 12.88
CA VAL A 265 -0.55 9.73 12.27
C VAL A 265 0.39 8.53 12.26
N VAL A 266 0.50 7.80 13.38
CA VAL A 266 1.32 6.59 13.49
C VAL A 266 0.84 5.49 12.53
N ILE A 267 -0.49 5.29 12.38
CA ILE A 267 -1.05 4.36 11.39
C ILE A 267 -0.64 4.77 9.97
N GLY A 268 -0.72 6.06 9.65
CA GLY A 268 -0.28 6.59 8.36
C GLY A 268 1.21 6.34 8.09
N CYS A 269 2.08 6.56 9.08
CA CYS A 269 3.51 6.27 8.98
C CYS A 269 3.81 4.78 8.81
N ALA A 270 3.10 3.91 9.55
CA ALA A 270 3.22 2.46 9.40
C ALA A 270 2.73 2.01 8.01
N GLN A 271 1.66 2.61 7.48
CA GLN A 271 1.16 2.34 6.14
C GLN A 271 2.19 2.72 5.07
N LEU A 272 2.79 3.91 5.17
CA LEU A 272 3.91 4.34 4.31
C LEU A 272 5.04 3.31 4.31
N PHE A 273 5.41 2.81 5.49
CA PHE A 273 6.40 1.74 5.63
C PHE A 273 5.99 0.46 4.88
N ALA A 274 4.75 -0.01 5.07
CA ALA A 274 4.25 -1.20 4.40
C ALA A 274 4.21 -1.03 2.87
N LEU A 275 3.75 0.12 2.37
CA LEU A 275 3.75 0.42 0.94
C LEU A 275 5.16 0.42 0.34
N GLY A 276 6.13 1.00 1.06
CA GLY A 276 7.55 0.96 0.72
C GLY A 276 8.12 -0.46 0.60
N LEU A 277 7.64 -1.41 1.42
CA LEU A 277 8.06 -2.81 1.35
C LEU A 277 7.30 -3.66 0.32
N ILE A 278 5.98 -3.48 0.19
CA ILE A 278 5.14 -4.36 -0.63
C ILE A 278 5.51 -4.28 -2.11
N ALA A 279 5.71 -3.07 -2.64
CA ALA A 279 6.01 -2.88 -4.05
C ALA A 279 7.32 -3.57 -4.52
N PRO A 280 8.47 -3.47 -3.82
CA PRO A 280 9.67 -4.23 -4.19
C PRO A 280 9.56 -5.73 -3.92
N LEU A 281 8.85 -6.15 -2.88
CA LEU A 281 8.68 -7.58 -2.58
C LEU A 281 7.81 -8.28 -3.64
N LEU A 282 6.75 -7.61 -4.10
CA LEU A 282 5.92 -8.05 -5.22
C LEU A 282 6.72 -8.12 -6.52
N TRP A 283 7.67 -7.21 -6.74
CA TRP A 283 8.55 -7.27 -7.91
C TRP A 283 9.28 -8.60 -8.04
N LYS A 284 9.78 -9.15 -6.93
CA LYS A 284 10.53 -10.41 -6.92
C LYS A 284 9.68 -11.60 -7.37
N VAL A 285 8.38 -11.62 -7.04
CA VAL A 285 7.47 -12.73 -7.36
C VAL A 285 6.68 -12.52 -8.65
N ARG A 286 6.88 -11.40 -9.36
CA ARG A 286 6.10 -11.03 -10.57
C ARG A 286 6.15 -12.05 -11.70
N GLU A 287 7.28 -12.77 -11.83
CA GLU A 287 7.50 -13.76 -12.91
C GLU A 287 6.96 -15.15 -12.53
N LYS A 288 6.50 -15.35 -11.29
CA LYS A 288 5.93 -16.62 -10.84
C LYS A 288 4.45 -16.71 -11.20
N ARG A 289 4.08 -17.74 -11.95
CA ARG A 289 2.67 -18.00 -12.30
C ARG A 289 1.85 -18.28 -11.04
N LEU A 290 0.62 -17.77 -11.03
CA LEU A 290 -0.37 -18.08 -9.99
C LEU A 290 -0.61 -19.60 -9.96
N GLY A 291 -0.33 -20.21 -8.83
CA GLY A 291 -0.45 -21.65 -8.62
C GLY A 291 0.10 -22.07 -7.25
N TRP A 292 0.14 -23.38 -7.02
CA TRP A 292 0.57 -23.95 -5.73
C TRP A 292 1.98 -23.57 -5.30
N LYS A 293 2.86 -23.26 -6.25
CA LYS A 293 4.24 -22.81 -5.98
C LYS A 293 4.35 -21.32 -5.63
N PHE A 294 3.33 -20.52 -5.97
CA PHE A 294 3.28 -19.09 -5.67
C PHE A 294 2.84 -18.83 -4.22
N MET A 295 1.82 -19.58 -3.76
CA MET A 295 1.23 -19.37 -2.42
C MET A 295 2.26 -19.37 -1.28
N PRO A 296 3.23 -20.31 -1.22
CA PRO A 296 4.19 -20.33 -0.13
C PRO A 296 5.10 -19.10 -0.08
N GLU A 297 5.44 -18.54 -1.22
CA GLU A 297 6.28 -17.33 -1.25
C GLU A 297 5.49 -16.07 -0.97
N PHE A 298 4.27 -15.98 -1.49
CA PHE A 298 3.40 -14.85 -1.30
C PHE A 298 2.93 -14.73 0.15
N VAL A 299 2.40 -15.81 0.74
CA VAL A 299 1.87 -15.78 2.11
C VAL A 299 2.97 -15.53 3.13
N SER A 300 4.14 -16.19 2.97
CA SER A 300 5.29 -15.95 3.86
C SER A 300 5.77 -14.50 3.78
N MET A 301 5.79 -13.91 2.58
CA MET A 301 6.16 -12.51 2.39
C MET A 301 5.14 -11.57 3.03
N VAL A 302 3.84 -11.75 2.77
CA VAL A 302 2.77 -10.91 3.33
C VAL A 302 2.78 -10.98 4.86
N ALA A 303 2.87 -12.18 5.44
CA ALA A 303 2.92 -12.34 6.89
C ALA A 303 4.10 -11.59 7.52
N LEU A 304 5.30 -11.68 6.93
CA LEU A 304 6.47 -10.94 7.40
C LEU A 304 6.32 -9.42 7.24
N VAL A 305 5.68 -8.93 6.19
CA VAL A 305 5.37 -7.50 6.02
C VAL A 305 4.39 -7.02 7.08
N VAL A 306 3.34 -7.79 7.37
CA VAL A 306 2.34 -7.42 8.40
C VAL A 306 2.99 -7.39 9.78
N LEU A 307 3.82 -8.37 10.13
CA LEU A 307 4.58 -8.36 11.39
C LEU A 307 5.54 -7.16 11.47
N ALA A 308 6.22 -6.82 10.38
CA ALA A 308 7.08 -5.63 10.34
C ALA A 308 6.28 -4.33 10.52
N PHE A 309 5.11 -4.23 9.89
CA PHE A 309 4.17 -3.11 10.02
C PHE A 309 3.71 -2.96 11.47
N GLU A 310 3.33 -4.06 12.14
CA GLU A 310 2.97 -4.08 13.55
C GLU A 310 4.13 -3.60 14.44
N GLY A 311 5.37 -3.97 14.11
CA GLY A 311 6.55 -3.46 14.81
C GLY A 311 6.71 -1.94 14.72
N VAL A 312 6.53 -1.35 13.52
CA VAL A 312 6.54 0.12 13.33
C VAL A 312 5.40 0.78 14.10
N PHE A 313 4.20 0.19 14.03
CA PHE A 313 3.02 0.70 14.71
C PHE A 313 3.19 0.70 16.24
N ALA A 314 3.64 -0.42 16.81
CA ALA A 314 3.94 -0.53 18.24
C ALA A 314 5.05 0.44 18.68
N MET A 315 6.11 0.58 17.87
CA MET A 315 7.19 1.53 18.15
C MET A 315 6.69 2.98 18.20
N GLY A 316 5.81 3.39 17.28
CA GLY A 316 5.25 4.75 17.24
C GLY A 316 4.26 5.05 18.37
N LEU A 317 3.61 4.03 18.92
CA LEU A 317 2.69 4.18 20.07
C LEU A 317 3.38 4.26 21.43
N ALA A 318 4.68 3.93 21.49
CA ALA A 318 5.41 3.72 22.75
C ALA A 318 5.44 4.91 23.71
N ALA A 319 5.37 6.14 23.21
CA ALA A 319 5.50 7.34 24.06
C ALA A 319 4.27 7.61 24.95
N ASN A 320 3.17 6.86 24.79
CA ASN A 320 1.88 7.17 25.43
C ASN A 320 1.20 5.95 26.08
N THR A 321 1.92 4.85 26.32
CA THR A 321 1.32 3.58 26.79
C THR A 321 1.47 3.34 28.30
N TYR A 322 0.34 3.03 28.95
CA TYR A 322 0.18 2.72 30.37
C TYR A 322 -0.44 1.33 30.52
N ILE A 323 -0.04 0.52 31.50
CA ILE A 323 -0.72 -0.75 31.80
C ILE A 323 -1.54 -0.61 33.08
N ASP A 324 -2.81 -0.99 32.99
CA ASP A 324 -3.71 -1.01 34.13
C ASP A 324 -3.20 -2.01 35.20
N GLY A 325 -3.02 -1.54 36.44
CA GLY A 325 -2.50 -2.36 37.56
C GLY A 325 -0.97 -2.49 37.69
N ILE A 326 -0.17 -2.07 36.70
CA ILE A 326 1.31 -2.07 36.78
C ILE A 326 1.88 -0.63 36.82
N GLY A 327 1.16 0.34 36.26
CA GLY A 327 1.56 1.75 36.19
C GLY A 327 2.13 2.13 34.82
N GLU A 328 2.92 3.20 34.78
CA GLU A 328 3.65 3.62 33.57
C GLU A 328 4.70 2.57 33.21
N ILE A 329 4.60 1.97 32.01
CA ILE A 329 5.76 1.29 31.44
C ILE A 329 6.72 2.38 31.00
N LEU A 330 8.02 2.19 31.24
CA LEU A 330 9.04 3.00 30.56
C LEU A 330 8.79 2.93 29.05
N GLU A 331 8.57 4.08 28.40
CA GLU A 331 8.42 4.24 26.95
C GLU A 331 9.46 3.40 26.19
N SER A 332 10.70 3.38 26.69
CA SER A 332 11.81 2.63 26.09
C SER A 332 11.52 1.13 25.97
N THR A 333 10.78 0.53 26.89
CA THR A 333 10.50 -0.92 26.91
C THR A 333 9.47 -1.29 25.85
N PHE A 334 8.36 -0.54 25.74
CA PHE A 334 7.37 -0.77 24.69
C PHE A 334 7.93 -0.46 23.31
N ARG A 335 8.75 0.59 23.20
CA ARG A 335 9.46 0.94 21.97
C ARG A 335 10.44 -0.16 21.56
N LEU A 336 11.16 -0.75 22.51
CA LEU A 336 12.10 -1.82 22.24
C LEU A 336 11.40 -3.10 21.77
N ALA A 337 10.23 -3.44 22.33
CA ALA A 337 9.41 -4.55 21.83
C ALA A 337 8.97 -4.33 20.37
N GLY A 338 8.50 -3.12 20.03
CA GLY A 338 8.17 -2.75 18.64
C GLY A 338 9.38 -2.82 17.70
N ILE A 339 10.54 -2.30 18.13
CA ILE A 339 11.80 -2.37 17.38
C ILE A 339 12.24 -3.82 17.18
N GLN A 340 12.12 -4.67 18.20
CA GLN A 340 12.48 -6.07 18.12
C GLN A 340 11.62 -6.80 17.09
N LEU A 341 10.29 -6.62 17.13
CA LEU A 341 9.38 -7.20 16.14
C LEU A 341 9.69 -6.71 14.72
N LEU A 342 9.97 -5.41 14.55
CA LEU A 342 10.38 -4.81 13.28
C LEU A 342 11.67 -5.43 12.76
N VAL A 343 12.73 -5.45 13.58
CA VAL A 343 14.06 -5.95 13.20
C VAL A 343 14.00 -7.43 12.86
N LEU A 344 13.35 -8.24 13.69
CA LEU A 344 13.15 -9.66 13.43
C LEU A 344 12.44 -9.86 12.09
N SER A 345 11.31 -9.18 11.87
CA SER A 345 10.54 -9.31 10.63
C SER A 345 11.34 -8.86 9.39
N LEU A 346 12.12 -7.78 9.49
CA LEU A 346 13.02 -7.31 8.42
C LEU A 346 14.13 -8.31 8.13
N ILE A 347 14.72 -8.94 9.17
CA ILE A 347 15.70 -10.01 8.99
C ILE A 347 15.08 -11.18 8.21
N GLY A 348 13.85 -11.56 8.56
CA GLY A 348 13.08 -12.57 7.83
C GLY A 348 12.83 -12.20 6.37
N LEU A 349 12.44 -10.95 6.10
CA LEU A 349 12.23 -10.42 4.74
C LEU A 349 13.53 -10.38 3.93
N MET A 350 14.64 -9.95 4.52
CA MET A 350 15.94 -9.92 3.86
C MET A 350 16.42 -11.32 3.51
N ALA A 351 16.28 -12.27 4.45
CA ALA A 351 16.56 -13.68 4.17
C ALA A 351 15.66 -14.21 3.04
N TRP A 352 14.35 -13.88 3.07
CA TRP A 352 13.42 -14.23 2.00
C TRP A 352 13.83 -13.62 0.66
N LEU A 353 14.32 -12.37 0.64
CA LEU A 353 14.75 -11.64 -0.56
C LEU A 353 16.03 -12.22 -1.16
N VAL A 354 16.97 -12.70 -0.34
CA VAL A 354 18.28 -13.17 -0.82
C VAL A 354 18.33 -14.68 -1.08
N LYS A 355 17.40 -15.50 -0.55
CA LYS A 355 17.43 -16.99 -0.61
C LYS A 355 17.67 -17.65 -1.98
N GLY A 356 17.34 -16.96 -3.07
CA GLY A 356 17.48 -17.44 -4.45
C GLY A 356 18.68 -16.87 -5.20
N SER A 357 19.54 -16.10 -4.54
CA SER A 357 20.68 -15.45 -5.19
C SER A 357 21.75 -16.47 -5.60
N PRO A 358 22.25 -16.43 -6.85
CA PRO A 358 23.36 -17.29 -7.28
C PRO A 358 24.69 -16.93 -6.62
N LEU A 359 24.78 -15.74 -5.99
CA LEU A 359 25.97 -15.27 -5.28
C LEU A 359 26.11 -15.87 -3.87
N LEU A 360 25.07 -16.57 -3.38
CA LEU A 360 25.14 -17.24 -2.09
C LEU A 360 25.93 -18.55 -2.20
N GLU A 361 27.12 -18.58 -1.61
CA GLU A 361 27.90 -19.80 -1.41
C GLU A 361 27.20 -20.78 -0.45
N LYS A 362 27.72 -22.02 -0.35
CA LYS A 362 27.10 -23.13 0.41
C LYS A 362 26.82 -22.80 1.88
N TRP A 363 27.74 -22.09 2.56
CA TRP A 363 27.59 -21.77 3.99
C TRP A 363 26.65 -20.58 4.25
N PRO A 364 26.79 -19.42 3.57
CA PRO A 364 25.81 -18.34 3.63
C PRO A 364 24.39 -18.78 3.26
N LYS A 365 24.24 -19.68 2.27
CA LYS A 365 22.95 -20.22 1.89
C LYS A 365 22.26 -20.98 3.02
N LYS A 366 23.02 -21.75 3.81
CA LYS A 366 22.47 -22.44 5.00
C LYS A 366 21.95 -21.44 6.03
N ILE A 367 22.71 -20.39 6.32
CA ILE A 367 22.33 -19.33 7.27
C ILE A 367 21.04 -18.64 6.81
N VAL A 368 21.00 -18.20 5.54
CA VAL A 368 19.82 -17.54 4.97
C VAL A 368 18.59 -18.45 5.00
N THR A 369 18.76 -19.77 4.86
CA THR A 369 17.63 -20.72 4.94
C THR A 369 17.14 -21.00 6.36
N SER A 370 18.01 -20.91 7.38
CA SER A 370 17.66 -21.15 8.78
C SER A 370 17.14 -19.90 9.48
N LEU A 371 17.57 -18.71 9.06
CA LEU A 371 17.28 -17.44 9.73
C LEU A 371 15.77 -17.17 9.89
N PRO A 372 14.91 -17.36 8.86
CA PRO A 372 13.47 -17.15 9.03
C PRO A 372 12.83 -18.10 10.03
N ILE A 373 13.37 -19.32 10.17
CA ILE A 373 12.85 -20.30 11.14
C ILE A 373 13.07 -19.78 12.56
N ILE A 374 14.29 -19.35 12.87
CA ILE A 374 14.66 -18.81 14.18
C ILE A 374 13.84 -17.55 14.49
N VAL A 375 13.87 -16.59 13.56
CA VAL A 375 13.20 -15.30 13.69
C VAL A 375 11.70 -15.47 13.92
N LEU A 376 11.02 -16.23 13.06
CA LEU A 376 9.57 -16.41 13.18
C LEU A 376 9.20 -17.23 14.43
N SER A 377 10.08 -18.12 14.89
CA SER A 377 9.85 -18.84 16.15
C SER A 377 9.94 -17.89 17.36
N ILE A 378 10.86 -16.92 17.34
CA ILE A 378 10.96 -15.89 18.40
C ILE A 378 9.70 -15.03 18.39
N VAL A 379 9.29 -14.51 17.22
CA VAL A 379 8.06 -13.70 17.08
C VAL A 379 6.82 -14.49 17.53
N ALA A 380 6.75 -15.78 17.20
CA ALA A 380 5.69 -16.67 17.64
C ALA A 380 5.63 -16.82 19.16
N LEU A 381 6.80 -16.99 19.82
CA LEU A 381 6.88 -17.08 21.27
C LEU A 381 6.52 -15.76 21.96
N GLU A 382 6.92 -14.63 21.38
CA GLU A 382 6.50 -13.30 21.84
C GLU A 382 4.99 -13.13 21.73
N GLY A 383 4.39 -13.53 20.60
CA GLY A 383 2.94 -13.47 20.44
C GLY A 383 2.18 -14.33 21.46
N LEU A 384 2.71 -15.52 21.79
CA LEU A 384 2.16 -16.36 22.87
C LEU A 384 2.28 -15.66 24.23
N ALA A 385 3.44 -15.06 24.52
CA ALA A 385 3.66 -14.33 25.77
C ALA A 385 2.72 -13.12 25.90
N VAL A 386 2.49 -12.38 24.81
CA VAL A 386 1.53 -11.26 24.77
C VAL A 386 0.10 -11.74 24.98
N ALA A 387 -0.27 -12.91 24.42
CA ALA A 387 -1.60 -13.48 24.63
C ALA A 387 -1.84 -13.88 26.09
N VAL A 388 -0.87 -14.54 26.73
CA VAL A 388 -0.95 -14.97 28.15
C VAL A 388 -0.91 -13.78 29.11
N MET A 389 -0.14 -12.74 28.79
CA MET A 389 -0.02 -11.54 29.62
C MET A 389 -0.94 -10.41 29.13
N ALA A 390 -2.05 -10.75 28.45
CA ALA A 390 -2.98 -9.75 27.98
C ALA A 390 -3.57 -9.02 29.20
N VAL A 391 -3.38 -7.70 29.22
CA VAL A 391 -3.94 -6.80 30.23
C VAL A 391 -4.51 -5.59 29.51
N THR A 392 -5.43 -4.87 30.14
CA THR A 392 -5.91 -3.59 29.60
C THR A 392 -4.75 -2.59 29.54
N ILE A 393 -4.52 -2.05 28.34
CA ILE A 393 -3.49 -1.04 28.07
C ILE A 393 -4.19 0.28 27.83
N TRP A 394 -3.78 1.33 28.52
CA TRP A 394 -4.24 2.69 28.30
C TRP A 394 -3.27 3.43 27.38
N ILE A 395 -3.78 3.98 26.29
CA ILE A 395 -3.00 4.85 25.39
C ILE A 395 -3.51 6.27 25.60
N ALA A 396 -2.63 7.16 26.08
CA ALA A 396 -2.96 8.57 26.22
C ALA A 396 -3.41 9.14 24.87
N GLU A 397 -4.47 9.97 24.88
CA GLU A 397 -5.14 10.56 23.70
C GLU A 397 -6.00 9.60 22.84
N PHE A 398 -6.15 8.32 23.22
CA PHE A 398 -6.95 7.36 22.45
C PHE A 398 -8.12 6.71 23.21
N SER A 399 -7.90 6.26 24.46
CA SER A 399 -8.76 5.43 25.34
C SER A 399 -8.15 4.05 25.65
N GLY A 400 -8.75 3.31 26.58
CA GLY A 400 -8.30 1.99 26.99
C GLY A 400 -8.45 0.95 25.88
N VAL A 401 -7.34 0.36 25.46
CA VAL A 401 -7.29 -0.87 24.68
C VAL A 401 -7.58 -2.01 25.64
N GLY A 402 -8.82 -2.48 25.63
CA GLY A 402 -9.25 -3.59 26.47
C GLY A 402 -8.42 -4.84 26.23
N GLU A 403 -8.25 -5.64 27.28
CA GLU A 403 -7.53 -6.93 27.30
C GLU A 403 -7.77 -7.80 26.05
N ARG A 404 -9.03 -7.89 25.59
CA ARG A 404 -9.40 -8.67 24.39
C ARG A 404 -8.65 -8.23 23.13
N TYR A 405 -8.38 -6.95 22.95
CA TYR A 405 -7.66 -6.45 21.78
C TYR A 405 -6.16 -6.74 21.87
N VAL A 406 -5.58 -6.70 23.06
CA VAL A 406 -4.18 -7.08 23.31
C VAL A 406 -3.99 -8.58 23.06
N LEU A 407 -4.92 -9.40 23.56
CA LEU A 407 -4.97 -10.84 23.32
C LEU A 407 -5.11 -11.17 21.83
N LEU A 408 -5.99 -10.46 21.09
CA LEU A 408 -6.10 -10.62 19.64
C LEU A 408 -4.81 -10.22 18.90
N GLY A 409 -4.09 -9.19 19.38
CA GLY A 409 -2.78 -8.81 18.85
C GLY A 409 -1.74 -9.93 19.01
N GLY A 410 -1.63 -10.50 20.22
CA GLY A 410 -0.75 -11.66 20.48
C GLY A 410 -1.13 -12.88 19.62
N ALA A 411 -2.42 -13.19 19.53
CA ALA A 411 -2.92 -14.28 18.69
C ALA A 411 -2.61 -14.06 17.21
N GLN A 412 -2.76 -12.83 16.71
CA GLN A 412 -2.42 -12.47 15.34
C GLN A 412 -0.93 -12.68 15.06
N MET A 413 -0.04 -12.23 15.94
CA MET A 413 1.40 -12.47 15.82
C MET A 413 1.73 -13.96 15.72
N VAL A 414 1.10 -14.80 16.56
CA VAL A 414 1.24 -16.26 16.56
C VAL A 414 0.76 -16.87 15.24
N ILE A 415 -0.41 -16.47 14.76
CA ILE A 415 -0.99 -17.01 13.53
C ILE A 415 -0.14 -16.62 12.32
N LEU A 416 0.25 -15.34 12.21
CA LEU A 416 1.06 -14.84 11.10
C LEU A 416 2.45 -15.50 11.07
N SER A 417 3.11 -15.60 12.23
CA SER A 417 4.42 -16.25 12.33
C SER A 417 4.34 -17.76 12.01
N SER A 418 3.31 -18.45 12.48
CA SER A 418 3.08 -19.87 12.19
C SER A 418 2.75 -20.11 10.73
N LEU A 419 1.94 -19.26 10.11
CA LEU A 419 1.67 -19.29 8.67
C LEU A 419 2.96 -19.06 7.88
N ALA A 420 3.75 -18.06 8.27
CA ALA A 420 5.03 -17.79 7.62
C ALA A 420 6.00 -18.97 7.75
N LEU A 421 6.10 -19.61 8.91
CA LEU A 421 6.90 -20.83 9.13
C LEU A 421 6.40 -22.00 8.27
N PHE A 422 5.09 -22.24 8.28
CA PHE A 422 4.49 -23.33 7.51
C PHE A 422 4.76 -23.14 6.02
N PHE A 423 4.50 -21.95 5.48
CA PHE A 423 4.71 -21.67 4.05
C PHE A 423 6.18 -21.55 3.67
N TRP A 424 7.05 -21.04 4.56
CA TRP A 424 8.50 -21.07 4.36
C TRP A 424 8.99 -22.50 4.11
N ALA A 425 8.50 -23.47 4.89
CA ALA A 425 8.83 -24.89 4.76
C ALA A 425 8.48 -25.50 3.39
N ARG A 426 7.58 -24.88 2.63
CA ARG A 426 7.18 -25.34 1.28
C ARG A 426 7.92 -24.62 0.17
N SER A 427 8.82 -23.69 0.49
CA SER A 427 9.61 -22.99 -0.53
C SER A 427 10.65 -23.90 -1.20
N GLU A 428 10.93 -23.62 -2.47
CA GLU A 428 11.87 -24.40 -3.28
C GLU A 428 13.31 -24.24 -2.77
N GLY A 429 14.10 -25.31 -2.84
CA GLY A 429 15.53 -25.28 -2.48
C GLY A 429 15.86 -25.49 -1.00
N LEU A 430 14.87 -25.78 -0.14
CA LEU A 430 15.08 -26.15 1.26
C LEU A 430 15.35 -27.66 1.43
N SER A 431 16.27 -27.99 2.34
CA SER A 431 16.54 -29.39 2.73
C SER A 431 15.37 -29.98 3.53
N PHE A 432 15.20 -31.30 3.45
CA PHE A 432 14.13 -32.01 4.19
C PHE A 432 14.13 -31.69 5.69
N ARG A 433 15.32 -31.60 6.31
CA ARG A 433 15.46 -31.26 7.73
C ARG A 433 14.86 -29.87 8.04
N PHE A 434 15.17 -28.85 7.24
CA PHE A 434 14.61 -27.51 7.44
C PHE A 434 13.09 -27.47 7.22
N LYS A 435 12.58 -28.24 6.26
CA LYS A 435 11.14 -28.34 6.04
C LYS A 435 10.43 -28.92 7.27
N MET A 436 10.96 -30.03 7.81
CA MET A 436 10.43 -30.68 9.01
C MET A 436 10.50 -29.76 10.23
N THR A 437 11.65 -29.14 10.51
CA THR A 437 11.81 -28.23 11.65
C THR A 437 10.82 -27.08 11.60
N SER A 438 10.68 -26.44 10.43
CA SER A 438 9.75 -25.30 10.25
C SER A 438 8.28 -25.72 10.41
N THR A 439 7.89 -26.91 9.94
CA THR A 439 6.54 -27.43 10.16
C THR A 439 6.26 -27.80 11.60
N VAL A 440 7.23 -28.41 12.28
CA VAL A 440 7.08 -28.81 13.68
C VAL A 440 7.00 -27.57 14.56
N ALA A 441 7.83 -26.56 14.30
CA ALA A 441 7.76 -25.27 15.00
C ALA A 441 6.39 -24.60 14.82
N ALA A 442 5.89 -24.49 13.59
CA ALA A 442 4.56 -23.93 13.32
C ALA A 442 3.44 -24.71 14.02
N ALA A 443 3.48 -26.04 13.97
CA ALA A 443 2.48 -26.89 14.63
C ALA A 443 2.54 -26.76 16.16
N PHE A 444 3.74 -26.74 16.74
CA PHE A 444 3.93 -26.57 18.18
C PHE A 444 3.33 -25.26 18.68
N VAL A 445 3.64 -24.13 18.03
CA VAL A 445 3.13 -22.83 18.44
C VAL A 445 1.60 -22.76 18.27
N LEU A 446 1.06 -23.25 17.15
CA LEU A 446 -0.39 -23.28 16.94
C LEU A 446 -1.13 -24.16 17.96
N LEU A 447 -0.52 -25.25 18.43
CA LEU A 447 -1.08 -26.09 19.49
C LEU A 447 -1.01 -25.42 20.87
N MET A 448 -0.03 -24.55 21.10
CA MET A 448 0.08 -23.77 22.34
C MET A 448 -0.87 -22.58 22.37
N LEU A 449 -1.31 -22.06 21.20
CA LEU A 449 -2.20 -20.90 21.14
C LEU A 449 -3.51 -21.08 21.92
N PRO A 450 -4.28 -22.18 21.81
CA PRO A 450 -5.48 -22.37 22.63
C PRO A 450 -5.21 -22.35 24.13
N ILE A 451 -4.06 -22.88 24.56
CA ILE A 451 -3.66 -22.85 25.98
C ILE A 451 -3.38 -21.40 26.40
N ALA A 452 -2.64 -20.67 25.57
CA ALA A 452 -2.31 -19.26 25.81
C ALA A 452 -3.53 -18.32 25.77
N LEU A 453 -4.62 -18.70 25.12
CA LEU A 453 -5.87 -17.93 25.08
C LEU A 453 -6.79 -18.21 26.29
N VAL A 454 -6.55 -19.30 27.01
CA VAL A 454 -7.35 -19.73 28.17
C VAL A 454 -6.70 -19.33 29.49
N LEU A 455 -5.36 -19.25 29.51
CA LEU A 455 -4.57 -18.63 30.57
C LEU A 455 -4.71 -17.12 30.51
#